data_AF-A0A2D6HFK6-F1
#
_entry.id   AF-A0A2D6HFK6-F1
#
_cell.length_a   1.000
_cell.length_b   1.000
_cell.length_c   1.000
_cell.angle_alpha   90.00
_cell.angle_beta   90.00
_cell.angle_gamma   90.00
#
_symmetry.space_group_name_H-M   'P 1'
#
loop_
_entity.id
_entity.type
_entity.pdbx_description
1 polymer ?
#
loop_
_entity_poly.entity_id
_entity_poly.type
_entity_poly.pdbx_seq_one_letter_code
_entity_poly.pdbx_strand_id
1 'polypeptide(L)'
;MEADPLPAPRSRGGHLSAETPPMKRSACAALTALLFPFSLSARADVVEVHQQGFDFTPQEVAINVGDTVRFVWHSGDHTVTEGTDGMLDGNEAFHSLLTATVPVFDVVFDQALLANFPMPGNRYDYQCLPHVFLGMTGVVTVLEGPGTSFCSCDGSGSAPPCSNAGHAGRGCANSINSQGARLISEGTDSAAADDLAFHADSLLFSQPALLFSGNNAINGGNGVAFGDGLRCAGQGVRRLGVSVPDSLGRAHWGPGLAAAGGWGAGDTRFFQGWYRDPQFSPCGAGFNLTNGVAVIFGP
;
A
#
# COMPACT_ATOMS: atom_id res chain seq x y z
N MET A 1 -1.83 35.18 98.30
CA MET A 1 -0.72 34.27 97.96
C MET A 1 -0.58 34.30 96.44
N GLU A 2 -0.31 35.46 95.83
CA GLU A 2 1.04 36.07 95.62
C GLU A 2 1.95 35.14 94.81
N ALA A 3 2.64 35.54 93.74
CA ALA A 3 2.84 36.84 93.10
C ALA A 3 3.42 36.60 91.68
N ASP A 4 3.29 37.58 90.78
CA ASP A 4 4.18 37.81 89.63
C ASP A 4 5.46 38.53 90.14
N PRO A 5 6.68 38.46 89.52
CA PRO A 5 6.94 39.04 88.18
C PRO A 5 8.12 38.45 87.33
N LEU A 6 8.21 38.91 86.06
CA LEU A 6 9.27 38.81 85.01
C LEU A 6 10.72 39.19 85.46
N PRO A 7 11.84 38.77 84.78
CA PRO A 7 12.30 39.29 83.46
C PRO A 7 13.19 38.38 82.55
N ALA A 8 13.45 38.84 81.31
CA ALA A 8 14.38 38.26 80.29
C ALA A 8 15.85 38.70 80.51
N PRO A 9 16.88 37.97 79.97
CA PRO A 9 17.62 38.51 78.81
C PRO A 9 18.37 37.52 77.84
N ARG A 10 18.48 37.95 76.57
CA ARG A 10 19.57 37.88 75.56
C ARG A 10 20.58 36.69 75.39
N SER A 11 20.56 36.16 74.16
CA SER A 11 21.63 36.17 73.11
C SER A 11 22.48 34.92 72.79
N ARG A 12 22.80 34.82 71.47
CA ARG A 12 23.87 34.08 70.76
C ARG A 12 23.68 32.55 70.69
N GLY A 13 23.88 31.86 69.58
CA GLY A 13 24.42 32.15 68.25
C GLY A 13 24.75 30.79 67.58
N GLY A 14 24.84 30.76 66.24
CA GLY A 14 25.50 29.66 65.51
C GLY A 14 24.60 28.55 64.97
N HIS A 15 23.97 28.80 63.82
CA HIS A 15 23.46 27.76 62.93
C HIS A 15 24.64 27.26 62.08
N LEU A 16 25.14 26.06 62.34
CA LEU A 16 26.10 25.38 61.46
C LEU A 16 25.31 24.62 60.40
N SER A 17 25.16 25.23 59.22
CA SER A 17 24.75 24.54 58.01
C SER A 17 25.91 23.70 57.51
N ALA A 18 25.71 22.38 57.38
CA ALA A 18 26.63 21.51 56.68
C ALA A 18 26.48 21.72 55.17
N GLU A 19 27.52 22.27 54.53
CA GLU A 19 27.64 22.28 53.06
C GLU A 19 27.92 20.86 52.54
N THR A 20 26.99 20.32 51.76
CA THR A 20 27.23 19.18 50.86
C THR A 20 28.15 19.57 49.71
N PRO A 21 29.16 18.76 49.35
CA PRO A 21 30.07 19.07 48.24
C PRO A 21 29.37 18.92 46.87
N PRO A 22 29.79 19.66 45.84
CA PRO A 22 29.15 19.62 44.53
C PRO A 22 29.49 18.32 43.79
N MET A 23 28.46 17.59 43.38
CA MET A 23 28.56 16.48 42.43
C MET A 23 29.17 16.97 41.11
N LYS A 24 30.36 16.46 40.78
CA LYS A 24 30.95 16.58 39.45
C LYS A 24 30.07 15.81 38.46
N ARG A 25 29.36 16.54 37.59
CA ARG A 25 28.61 15.96 36.46
C ARG A 25 29.63 15.44 35.44
N SER A 26 29.86 14.14 35.44
CA SER A 26 30.57 13.45 34.36
C SER A 26 29.64 13.43 33.15
N ALA A 27 29.92 14.26 32.14
CA ALA A 27 29.19 14.25 30.89
C ALA A 27 29.57 12.97 30.12
N CYS A 28 28.74 11.93 30.23
CA CYS A 28 28.77 10.80 29.31
C CYS A 28 28.32 11.34 27.95
N ALA A 29 29.27 11.58 27.04
CA ALA A 29 28.96 11.87 25.66
C ALA A 29 28.31 10.62 25.05
N ALA A 30 26.97 10.62 24.99
CA ALA A 30 26.23 9.64 24.22
C ALA A 30 26.56 9.88 22.75
N LEU A 31 27.35 8.98 22.17
CA LEU A 31 27.58 8.93 20.74
C LEU A 31 26.26 8.48 20.11
N THR A 32 25.40 9.44 19.74
CA THR A 32 24.19 9.19 18.98
C THR A 32 24.64 8.69 17.61
N ALA A 33 24.69 7.37 17.43
CA ALA A 33 24.75 6.81 16.10
C ALA A 33 23.50 7.29 15.36
N LEU A 34 23.68 8.21 14.41
CA LEU A 34 22.69 8.52 13.39
C LEU A 34 22.48 7.24 12.59
N LEU A 35 21.63 6.34 13.12
CA LEU A 35 21.01 5.30 12.34
C LEU A 35 20.11 6.02 11.36
N PHE A 36 20.66 6.35 10.20
CA PHE A 36 19.82 6.58 9.03
C PHE A 36 18.98 5.30 8.90
N PRO A 37 17.65 5.38 9.00
CA PRO A 37 16.84 4.25 8.58
C PRO A 37 17.19 4.07 7.11
N PHE A 38 17.92 3.00 6.79
CA PHE A 38 17.93 2.48 5.45
C PHE A 38 16.49 2.07 5.19
N SER A 39 15.73 2.97 4.57
CA SER A 39 14.51 2.59 3.87
C SER A 39 14.96 1.60 2.80
N LEU A 40 14.84 0.31 3.10
CA LEU A 40 14.65 -0.69 2.06
C LEU A 40 13.33 -0.31 1.40
N SER A 41 13.43 0.49 0.33
CA SER A 41 12.36 0.52 -0.66
C SER A 41 12.10 -0.95 -1.01
N ALA A 42 10.85 -1.40 -0.91
CA ALA A 42 10.46 -2.65 -1.57
C ALA A 42 10.97 -2.53 -3.01
N ARG A 43 12.01 -3.30 -3.32
CA ARG A 43 12.65 -3.22 -4.62
C ARG A 43 11.79 -4.08 -5.51
N ALA A 44 11.26 -3.52 -6.59
CA ALA A 44 10.72 -4.28 -7.71
C ALA A 44 11.66 -5.45 -7.99
N ASP A 45 11.17 -6.67 -7.81
CA ASP A 45 11.98 -7.86 -8.02
C ASP A 45 12.07 -8.16 -9.52
N VAL A 46 13.11 -8.89 -9.91
CA VAL A 46 13.27 -9.38 -11.27
C VAL A 46 13.10 -10.89 -11.25
N VAL A 47 11.98 -11.35 -11.79
CA VAL A 47 11.69 -12.78 -11.94
C VAL A 47 12.11 -13.22 -13.34
N GLU A 48 13.07 -14.14 -13.42
CA GLU A 48 13.56 -14.65 -14.70
C GLU A 48 12.71 -15.82 -15.21
N VAL A 49 12.32 -15.74 -16.49
CA VAL A 49 11.71 -16.82 -17.26
C VAL A 49 12.66 -17.17 -18.40
N HIS A 50 13.18 -18.39 -18.38
CA HIS A 50 14.13 -18.87 -19.38
C HIS A 50 13.41 -19.58 -20.51
N GLN A 51 13.64 -19.15 -21.75
CA GLN A 51 13.30 -19.94 -22.92
C GLN A 51 14.30 -21.11 -23.03
N GLN A 52 13.83 -22.35 -22.97
CA GLN A 52 14.66 -23.56 -23.09
C GLN A 52 13.99 -24.54 -24.05
N GLY A 53 14.60 -24.79 -25.21
CA GLY A 53 13.95 -25.59 -26.25
C GLY A 53 12.62 -24.95 -26.66
N PHE A 54 11.53 -25.73 -26.65
CA PHE A 54 10.17 -25.24 -26.93
C PHE A 54 9.37 -24.92 -25.66
N ASP A 55 10.05 -24.62 -24.55
CA ASP A 55 9.41 -24.33 -23.26
C ASP A 55 9.86 -22.97 -22.70
N PHE A 56 9.01 -22.41 -21.84
CA PHE A 56 9.36 -21.34 -20.90
C PHE A 56 9.52 -21.96 -19.51
N THR A 57 10.61 -21.64 -18.81
CA THR A 57 10.93 -22.21 -17.49
C THR A 57 11.32 -21.11 -16.50
N PRO A 58 10.60 -20.94 -15.38
CA PRO A 58 9.32 -21.60 -15.07
C PRO A 58 8.23 -21.24 -16.09
N GLN A 59 7.27 -22.15 -16.28
CA GLN A 59 6.15 -21.94 -17.22
C GLN A 59 5.10 -20.97 -16.67
N GLU A 60 4.96 -20.94 -15.35
CA GLU A 60 4.06 -20.04 -14.65
C GLU A 60 4.83 -19.29 -13.57
N VAL A 61 4.61 -17.97 -13.50
CA VAL A 61 5.16 -17.12 -12.44
C VAL A 61 4.03 -16.32 -11.79
N ALA A 62 4.11 -16.16 -10.47
CA ALA A 62 3.32 -15.19 -9.73
C ALA A 62 4.26 -14.09 -9.26
N ILE A 63 3.92 -12.85 -9.55
CA ILE A 63 4.72 -11.65 -9.24
C ILE A 63 3.83 -10.61 -8.56
N ASN A 64 4.42 -9.64 -7.88
CA ASN A 64 3.65 -8.50 -7.36
C ASN A 64 3.58 -7.39 -8.42
N VAL A 65 2.55 -6.54 -8.33
CA VAL A 65 2.54 -5.31 -9.14
C VAL A 65 3.80 -4.50 -8.88
N GLY A 66 4.47 -4.10 -9.96
CA GLY A 66 5.74 -3.36 -9.94
C GLY A 66 6.96 -4.22 -10.23
N ASP A 67 6.85 -5.56 -10.12
CA ASP A 67 7.93 -6.47 -10.47
C ASP A 67 8.18 -6.51 -11.98
N THR A 68 9.39 -6.94 -12.35
CA THR A 68 9.80 -7.15 -13.73
C THR A 68 9.89 -8.64 -14.03
N VAL A 69 9.27 -9.10 -15.12
CA VAL A 69 9.58 -10.41 -15.69
C VAL A 69 10.65 -10.24 -16.75
N ARG A 70 11.77 -10.93 -16.56
CA ARG A 70 12.89 -10.98 -17.50
C ARG A 70 12.84 -12.28 -18.29
N PHE A 71 12.54 -12.18 -19.57
CA PHE A 71 12.63 -13.31 -20.49
C PHE A 71 14.06 -13.47 -20.98
N VAL A 72 14.66 -14.65 -20.77
CA VAL A 72 16.04 -14.96 -21.13
C VAL A 72 16.08 -16.04 -22.20
N TRP A 73 16.67 -15.73 -23.34
CA TRP A 73 16.90 -16.65 -24.44
C TRP A 73 18.09 -17.58 -24.18
N HIS A 74 17.96 -18.86 -24.57
CA HIS A 74 19.08 -19.81 -24.53
C HIS A 74 19.46 -20.33 -25.91
N SER A 75 18.50 -20.60 -26.80
CA SER A 75 18.80 -21.19 -28.12
C SER A 75 17.62 -21.06 -29.10
N GLY A 76 17.89 -21.22 -30.40
CA GLY A 76 16.86 -21.19 -31.45
C GLY A 76 16.33 -19.78 -31.74
N ASP A 77 15.28 -19.69 -32.54
CA ASP A 77 14.57 -18.43 -32.80
C ASP A 77 13.18 -18.49 -32.18
N HIS A 78 12.94 -17.67 -31.16
CA HIS A 78 11.69 -17.67 -30.40
C HIS A 78 11.10 -16.27 -30.32
N THR A 79 9.88 -16.20 -29.80
CA THR A 79 9.22 -14.95 -29.42
C THR A 79 8.63 -15.13 -28.03
N VAL A 80 8.38 -14.01 -27.37
CA VAL A 80 7.45 -13.91 -26.25
C VAL A 80 6.39 -12.89 -26.65
N THR A 81 5.14 -13.33 -26.71
CA THR A 81 4.00 -12.52 -27.15
C THR A 81 2.87 -12.77 -26.18
N GLU A 82 2.38 -11.72 -25.53
CA GLU A 82 1.17 -11.81 -24.70
C GLU A 82 -0.03 -12.22 -25.57
N GLY A 83 -0.96 -13.01 -25.01
CA GLY A 83 -2.16 -13.48 -25.69
C GLY A 83 -2.23 -15.00 -25.87
N THR A 84 -3.38 -15.46 -26.37
CA THR A 84 -3.72 -16.89 -26.50
C THR A 84 -4.13 -17.32 -27.91
N ASP A 85 -4.22 -16.38 -28.85
CA ASP A 85 -4.85 -16.56 -30.16
C ASP A 85 -3.85 -16.90 -31.29
N GLY A 86 -2.57 -17.07 -30.95
CA GLY A 86 -1.49 -17.27 -31.90
C GLY A 86 -1.20 -16.09 -32.84
N MET A 87 -1.71 -14.88 -32.59
CA MET A 87 -1.56 -13.73 -33.48
C MET A 87 -0.71 -12.60 -32.86
N LEU A 88 -0.24 -11.71 -33.73
CA LEU A 88 0.36 -10.42 -33.36
C LEU A 88 -0.40 -9.33 -34.09
N ASP A 89 -1.46 -8.83 -33.47
CA ASP A 89 -2.42 -7.89 -34.08
C ASP A 89 -2.39 -6.48 -33.48
N GLY A 90 -1.56 -6.27 -32.45
CA GLY A 90 -1.33 -4.99 -31.80
C GLY A 90 -2.17 -4.77 -30.54
N ASN A 91 -2.95 -5.76 -30.12
CA ASN A 91 -3.69 -5.74 -28.85
C ASN A 91 -2.91 -6.32 -27.67
N GLU A 92 -1.70 -6.85 -27.92
CA GLU A 92 -0.89 -7.54 -26.92
C GLU A 92 -0.22 -6.55 -25.95
N ALA A 93 -0.21 -6.89 -24.65
CA ALA A 93 0.45 -6.08 -23.63
C ALA A 93 1.97 -5.99 -23.85
N PHE A 94 2.57 -7.03 -24.44
CA PHE A 94 3.98 -7.07 -24.78
C PHE A 94 4.26 -8.05 -25.91
N HIS A 95 5.31 -7.75 -26.70
CA HIS A 95 5.87 -8.63 -27.70
C HIS A 95 7.37 -8.39 -27.86
N SER A 96 8.17 -9.46 -27.99
CA SER A 96 9.57 -9.38 -28.40
C SER A 96 10.04 -10.66 -29.09
N LEU A 97 11.05 -10.53 -29.94
CA LEU A 97 11.90 -11.65 -30.33
C LEU A 97 12.76 -12.10 -29.14
N LEU A 98 13.07 -13.39 -29.08
CA LEU A 98 14.07 -14.00 -28.20
C LEU A 98 15.03 -14.79 -29.09
N THR A 99 16.22 -14.23 -29.31
CA THR A 99 17.25 -14.78 -30.23
C THR A 99 18.65 -14.45 -29.72
N ALA A 100 19.69 -14.94 -30.40
CA ALA A 100 21.08 -14.61 -30.08
C ALA A 100 21.37 -13.09 -30.08
N THR A 101 20.61 -12.31 -30.85
CA THR A 101 20.77 -10.85 -30.93
C THR A 101 19.83 -10.08 -30.01
N VAL A 102 18.78 -10.74 -29.49
CA VAL A 102 17.87 -10.21 -28.46
C VAL A 102 17.78 -11.24 -27.34
N PRO A 103 18.85 -11.41 -26.54
CA PRO A 103 18.94 -12.52 -25.61
C PRO A 103 18.14 -12.28 -24.31
N VAL A 104 17.71 -11.04 -24.07
CA VAL A 104 16.98 -10.63 -22.87
C VAL A 104 15.89 -9.63 -23.26
N PHE A 105 14.69 -9.81 -22.71
CA PHE A 105 13.57 -8.87 -22.81
C PHE A 105 12.89 -8.72 -21.45
N ASP A 106 12.77 -7.48 -20.97
CA ASP A 106 12.20 -7.16 -19.66
C ASP A 106 10.81 -6.54 -19.83
N VAL A 107 9.83 -7.03 -19.06
CA VAL A 107 8.47 -6.45 -18.96
C VAL A 107 8.23 -6.05 -17.51
N VAL A 108 7.96 -4.77 -17.27
CA VAL A 108 7.59 -4.26 -15.94
C VAL A 108 6.07 -4.32 -15.80
N PHE A 109 5.56 -5.11 -14.85
CA PHE A 109 4.13 -5.25 -14.60
C PHE A 109 3.66 -4.19 -13.59
N ASP A 110 3.79 -2.92 -13.96
CA ASP A 110 3.35 -1.80 -13.14
C ASP A 110 1.85 -1.49 -13.31
N GLN A 111 1.35 -0.55 -12.51
CA GLN A 111 -0.04 -0.12 -12.58
C GLN A 111 -0.45 0.45 -13.95
N ALA A 112 0.49 1.00 -14.73
CA ALA A 112 0.18 1.55 -16.04
C ALA A 112 -0.04 0.42 -17.07
N LEU A 113 0.79 -0.62 -17.06
CA LEU A 113 0.59 -1.81 -17.89
C LEU A 113 -0.77 -2.46 -17.57
N LEU A 114 -1.06 -2.67 -16.27
CA LEU A 114 -2.31 -3.28 -15.83
C LEU A 114 -3.55 -2.46 -16.21
N ALA A 115 -3.46 -1.13 -16.20
CA ALA A 115 -4.55 -0.25 -16.59
C ALA A 115 -4.78 -0.22 -18.11
N ASN A 116 -3.71 -0.31 -18.91
CA ASN A 116 -3.79 -0.26 -20.37
C ASN A 116 -4.16 -1.61 -20.98
N PHE A 117 -3.80 -2.72 -20.33
CA PHE A 117 -4.05 -4.09 -20.79
C PHE A 117 -4.72 -4.93 -19.69
N PRO A 118 -5.95 -4.60 -19.26
CA PRO A 118 -6.59 -5.29 -18.15
C PRO A 118 -6.95 -6.73 -18.53
N MET A 119 -6.37 -7.70 -17.82
CA MET A 119 -6.69 -9.12 -17.96
C MET A 119 -7.52 -9.64 -16.78
N PRO A 120 -8.52 -10.51 -17.02
CA PRO A 120 -9.26 -11.16 -15.94
C PRO A 120 -8.32 -11.85 -14.93
N GLY A 121 -8.45 -11.48 -13.65
CA GLY A 121 -7.62 -12.02 -12.58
C GLY A 121 -6.14 -11.62 -12.63
N ASN A 122 -5.80 -10.55 -13.37
CA ASN A 122 -4.42 -10.11 -13.62
C ASN A 122 -3.52 -11.24 -14.15
N ARG A 123 -4.12 -12.14 -14.95
CA ARG A 123 -3.45 -13.29 -15.56
C ARG A 123 -3.13 -12.98 -17.01
N TYR A 124 -1.85 -12.85 -17.32
CA TYR A 124 -1.32 -12.60 -18.67
C TYR A 124 -0.74 -13.90 -19.22
N ASP A 125 -1.52 -14.57 -20.07
CA ASP A 125 -1.01 -15.66 -20.88
C ASP A 125 -0.04 -15.12 -21.93
N TYR A 126 0.99 -15.88 -22.27
CA TYR A 126 1.87 -15.56 -23.37
C TYR A 126 2.32 -16.82 -24.10
N GLN A 127 2.79 -16.64 -25.33
CA GLN A 127 3.10 -17.70 -26.26
C GLN A 127 4.31 -17.36 -27.12
N CYS A 128 4.98 -18.39 -27.61
CA CYS A 128 5.91 -18.25 -28.72
C CYS A 128 5.16 -18.49 -30.04
N LEU A 129 4.98 -17.44 -30.85
CA LEU A 129 4.18 -17.47 -32.08
C LEU A 129 4.61 -18.58 -33.07
N PRO A 130 5.90 -18.72 -33.44
CA PRO A 130 6.31 -19.80 -34.36
C PRO A 130 6.21 -21.19 -33.74
N HIS A 131 5.96 -21.32 -32.43
CA HIS A 131 5.89 -22.60 -31.73
C HIS A 131 4.58 -22.78 -30.95
N VAL A 132 3.55 -21.98 -31.25
CA VAL A 132 2.25 -22.05 -30.57
C VAL A 132 1.58 -23.41 -30.80
N PHE A 133 1.74 -23.98 -31.99
CA PHE A 133 1.23 -25.32 -32.33
C PHE A 133 1.94 -26.47 -31.58
N LEU A 134 3.11 -26.19 -30.98
CA LEU A 134 3.82 -27.11 -30.09
C LEU A 134 3.43 -26.93 -28.62
N GLY A 135 2.57 -25.95 -28.30
CA GLY A 135 2.14 -25.65 -26.95
C GLY A 135 3.14 -24.80 -26.14
N MET A 136 4.04 -24.08 -26.81
CA MET A 136 5.01 -23.21 -26.15
C MET A 136 4.35 -21.95 -25.58
N THR A 137 3.79 -22.09 -24.38
CA THR A 137 3.04 -21.04 -23.66
C THR A 137 3.55 -20.88 -22.23
N GLY A 138 3.22 -19.76 -21.61
CA GLY A 138 3.43 -19.52 -20.19
C GLY A 138 2.45 -18.50 -19.63
N VAL A 139 2.53 -18.27 -18.32
CA VAL A 139 1.60 -17.40 -17.59
C VAL A 139 2.34 -16.51 -16.63
N VAL A 140 2.04 -15.21 -16.66
CA VAL A 140 2.35 -14.28 -15.57
C VAL A 140 1.06 -13.94 -14.83
N THR A 141 0.98 -14.29 -13.55
CA THR A 141 -0.10 -13.80 -12.68
C THR A 141 0.43 -12.64 -11.84
N VAL A 142 -0.16 -11.46 -12.00
CA VAL A 142 0.23 -10.26 -11.25
C VAL A 142 -0.67 -10.14 -10.03
N LEU A 143 -0.10 -10.45 -8.87
CA LEU A 143 -0.72 -10.22 -7.59
C LEU A 143 -0.79 -8.71 -7.37
N GLU A 144 -2.01 -8.17 -7.24
CA GLU A 144 -2.17 -6.94 -6.44
C GLU A 144 -1.62 -7.27 -5.04
N GLY A 145 -1.01 -6.32 -4.35
CA GLY A 145 -0.36 -6.61 -3.08
C GLY A 145 -1.29 -7.32 -2.09
N PRO A 146 -0.75 -7.80 -0.96
CA PRO A 146 -1.46 -8.68 -0.06
C PRO A 146 -2.84 -8.15 0.32
N GLY A 147 -3.82 -9.06 0.37
CA GLY A 147 -5.18 -8.76 0.80
C GLY A 147 -6.23 -8.81 -0.31
N THR A 148 -7.49 -8.58 0.08
CA THR A 148 -8.64 -8.62 -0.82
C THR A 148 -9.35 -7.27 -0.84
N SER A 149 -9.59 -6.75 -2.04
CA SER A 149 -10.43 -5.57 -2.21
C SER A 149 -11.87 -5.89 -1.81
N PHE A 150 -12.52 -4.96 -1.13
CA PHE A 150 -13.92 -5.08 -0.71
C PHE A 150 -14.62 -3.73 -0.69
N CYS A 151 -15.95 -3.75 -0.53
CA CYS A 151 -16.77 -2.56 -0.36
C CYS A 151 -16.70 -1.59 -1.57
N SER A 152 -16.98 -2.13 -2.75
CA SER A 152 -17.21 -1.31 -3.95
C SER A 152 -18.41 -0.39 -3.75
N CYS A 153 -18.33 0.84 -4.24
CA CYS A 153 -19.47 1.76 -4.30
C CYS A 153 -20.14 1.75 -5.69
N ASP A 154 -20.29 0.57 -6.29
CA ASP A 154 -20.94 0.36 -7.59
C ASP A 154 -22.45 0.07 -7.46
N GLY A 155 -22.96 0.01 -6.22
CA GLY A 155 -24.35 -0.33 -5.90
C GLY A 155 -24.63 -1.83 -5.79
N SER A 156 -23.62 -2.70 -5.91
CA SER A 156 -23.78 -4.15 -5.68
C SER A 156 -23.99 -4.50 -4.20
N GLY A 157 -23.50 -3.66 -3.28
CA GLY A 157 -23.66 -3.76 -1.84
C GLY A 157 -24.57 -2.66 -1.28
N SER A 158 -24.00 -1.71 -0.54
CA SER A 158 -24.75 -0.54 -0.06
C SER A 158 -24.97 0.46 -1.18
N ALA A 159 -26.14 1.13 -1.15
CA ALA A 159 -26.45 2.16 -2.13
C ALA A 159 -25.46 3.35 -2.04
N PRO A 160 -24.99 3.90 -3.17
CA PRO A 160 -24.19 5.12 -3.20
C PRO A 160 -24.95 6.28 -2.55
N PRO A 161 -24.35 7.02 -1.60
CA PRO A 161 -25.08 7.97 -0.75
C PRO A 161 -25.83 9.08 -1.51
N CYS A 162 -25.30 9.54 -2.65
CA CYS A 162 -25.88 10.62 -3.44
C CYS A 162 -26.02 10.25 -4.91
N SER A 163 -26.39 8.99 -5.17
CA SER A 163 -26.48 8.43 -6.53
C SER A 163 -25.17 8.55 -7.32
N ASN A 164 -24.04 8.65 -6.62
CA ASN A 164 -22.71 8.84 -7.16
C ASN A 164 -21.96 7.50 -7.21
N ALA A 165 -22.54 6.52 -7.90
CA ALA A 165 -21.94 5.20 -8.06
C ALA A 165 -20.55 5.31 -8.71
N GLY A 166 -19.57 4.61 -8.16
CA GLY A 166 -18.27 4.36 -8.79
C GLY A 166 -18.27 3.06 -9.60
N HIS A 167 -17.10 2.63 -10.06
CA HIS A 167 -16.91 1.32 -10.68
C HIS A 167 -16.62 0.22 -9.64
N ALA A 168 -16.74 -1.03 -10.05
CA ALA A 168 -16.38 -2.18 -9.23
C ALA A 168 -14.92 -2.07 -8.76
N GLY A 169 -14.67 -2.43 -7.49
CA GLY A 169 -13.35 -2.35 -6.86
C GLY A 169 -12.91 -0.92 -6.48
N ARG A 170 -13.81 0.07 -6.56
CA ARG A 170 -13.52 1.49 -6.25
C ARG A 170 -14.51 2.06 -5.24
N GLY A 171 -14.13 3.19 -4.67
CA GLY A 171 -15.01 4.05 -3.88
C GLY A 171 -16.09 4.73 -4.73
N CYS A 172 -16.90 5.58 -4.11
CA CYS A 172 -17.95 6.30 -4.84
C CYS A 172 -17.32 7.35 -5.77
N ALA A 173 -18.03 7.73 -6.82
CA ALA A 173 -17.63 8.83 -7.71
C ALA A 173 -17.35 10.10 -6.89
N ASN A 174 -16.31 10.86 -7.29
CA ASN A 174 -15.91 12.13 -6.70
C ASN A 174 -16.06 13.27 -7.71
N SER A 175 -15.81 14.52 -7.28
CA SER A 175 -16.05 15.71 -8.12
C SER A 175 -15.30 15.77 -9.44
N ILE A 176 -14.19 15.02 -9.60
CA ILE A 176 -13.37 15.03 -10.81
C ILE A 176 -13.29 13.67 -11.50
N ASN A 177 -13.73 12.59 -10.85
CA ASN A 177 -13.63 11.24 -11.37
C ASN A 177 -14.90 10.43 -11.06
N SER A 178 -15.63 10.09 -12.11
CA SER A 178 -16.89 9.32 -12.04
C SER A 178 -16.69 7.83 -11.73
N GLN A 179 -15.47 7.30 -11.83
CA GLN A 179 -15.18 5.90 -11.49
C GLN A 179 -14.95 5.72 -9.98
N GLY A 180 -14.62 6.81 -9.27
CA GLY A 180 -14.26 6.78 -7.86
C GLY A 180 -12.78 6.44 -7.61
N ALA A 181 -12.32 6.76 -6.40
CA ALA A 181 -10.95 6.50 -5.99
C ALA A 181 -10.73 5.02 -5.66
N ARG A 182 -9.56 4.48 -6.01
CA ARG A 182 -9.18 3.08 -5.74
C ARG A 182 -8.03 3.03 -4.75
N LEU A 183 -8.06 2.06 -3.84
CA LEU A 183 -6.97 1.70 -2.92
C LEU A 183 -6.56 0.26 -3.21
N ILE A 184 -5.27 0.05 -3.31
CA ILE A 184 -4.61 -1.26 -3.46
C ILE A 184 -3.41 -1.32 -2.51
N SER A 185 -2.99 -2.53 -2.19
CA SER A 185 -1.77 -2.81 -1.41
C SER A 185 -0.60 -3.16 -2.32
N GLU A 186 0.61 -3.10 -1.76
CA GLU A 186 1.88 -3.62 -2.29
C GLU A 186 2.73 -4.18 -1.12
N GLY A 187 3.81 -4.90 -1.43
CA GLY A 187 4.69 -5.52 -0.42
C GLY A 187 4.20 -6.89 0.03
N THR A 188 4.43 -7.26 1.30
CA THR A 188 4.01 -8.56 1.86
C THR A 188 2.99 -8.42 2.99
N ASP A 189 2.31 -9.52 3.33
CA ASP A 189 1.45 -9.64 4.50
C ASP A 189 2.23 -9.98 5.78
N SER A 190 3.54 -9.78 5.80
CA SER A 190 4.37 -10.06 6.97
C SER A 190 4.47 -8.84 7.89
N ALA A 191 3.90 -8.96 9.09
CA ALA A 191 4.05 -7.95 10.13
C ALA A 191 5.52 -7.75 10.56
N ALA A 192 6.35 -8.79 10.43
CA ALA A 192 7.77 -8.74 10.75
C ALA A 192 8.62 -8.10 9.65
N ALA A 193 8.22 -8.25 8.38
CA ALA A 193 8.88 -7.57 7.26
C ALA A 193 8.62 -6.06 7.28
N ASP A 194 7.42 -5.66 7.73
CA ASP A 194 6.95 -4.26 7.79
C ASP A 194 7.10 -3.54 6.44
N ASP A 195 6.92 -4.27 5.34
CA ASP A 195 7.04 -3.77 3.97
C ASP A 195 5.69 -3.54 3.28
N LEU A 196 4.57 -3.81 3.97
CA LEU A 196 3.23 -3.49 3.50
C LEU A 196 3.10 -1.98 3.25
N ALA A 197 2.73 -1.65 2.02
CA ALA A 197 2.40 -0.29 1.61
C ALA A 197 1.10 -0.26 0.80
N PHE A 198 0.60 0.94 0.55
CA PHE A 198 -0.65 1.18 -0.14
C PHE A 198 -0.50 2.28 -1.18
N HIS A 199 -1.12 2.05 -2.33
CA HIS A 199 -1.31 3.05 -3.37
C HIS A 199 -2.78 3.34 -3.52
N ALA A 200 -3.11 4.61 -3.72
CA ALA A 200 -4.43 5.00 -4.16
C ALA A 200 -4.36 5.83 -5.44
N ASP A 201 -5.31 5.60 -6.35
CA ASP A 201 -5.44 6.30 -7.61
C ASP A 201 -6.82 6.96 -7.75
N SER A 202 -6.93 7.94 -8.65
CA SER A 202 -8.17 8.67 -8.93
C SER A 202 -8.68 9.53 -7.76
N LEU A 203 -7.76 9.98 -6.90
CA LEU A 203 -8.04 10.99 -5.87
C LEU A 203 -7.98 12.40 -6.47
N LEU A 204 -8.48 13.39 -5.73
CA LEU A 204 -8.25 14.79 -6.06
C LEU A 204 -6.76 15.14 -5.82
N PHE A 205 -6.09 15.61 -6.86
CA PHE A 205 -4.72 16.11 -6.76
C PHE A 205 -4.61 17.29 -5.78
N SER A 206 -3.47 17.41 -5.10
CA SER A 206 -3.19 18.50 -4.15
C SER A 206 -4.17 18.62 -2.97
N GLN A 207 -4.97 17.58 -2.70
CA GLN A 207 -5.93 17.52 -1.60
C GLN A 207 -5.50 16.46 -0.58
N PRO A 208 -5.51 16.70 0.74
CA PRO A 208 -4.97 15.73 1.68
C PRO A 208 -5.82 14.45 1.73
N ALA A 209 -5.12 13.32 1.74
CA ALA A 209 -5.67 11.98 1.86
C ALA A 209 -5.07 11.26 3.08
N LEU A 210 -5.89 10.51 3.80
CA LEU A 210 -5.55 9.79 5.02
C LEU A 210 -5.78 8.29 4.78
N LEU A 211 -4.72 7.50 4.91
CA LEU A 211 -4.87 6.06 5.07
C LEU A 211 -5.18 5.74 6.53
N PHE A 212 -6.18 4.89 6.74
CA PHE A 212 -6.51 4.36 8.06
C PHE A 212 -6.78 2.87 8.00
N SER A 213 -6.60 2.20 9.14
CA SER A 213 -7.01 0.82 9.35
C SER A 213 -8.09 0.69 10.42
N GLY A 214 -8.80 -0.43 10.39
CA GLY A 214 -9.77 -0.86 11.39
C GLY A 214 -9.68 -2.36 11.64
N ASN A 215 -10.43 -2.82 12.64
CA ASN A 215 -10.47 -4.21 13.08
C ASN A 215 -11.61 -5.01 12.44
N ASN A 216 -12.54 -4.35 11.74
CA ASN A 216 -13.65 -5.04 11.09
C ASN A 216 -14.04 -4.39 9.76
N ALA A 217 -14.58 -5.22 8.88
CA ALA A 217 -15.40 -4.77 7.75
C ALA A 217 -16.79 -4.34 8.28
N ILE A 218 -17.17 -3.09 7.98
CA ILE A 218 -18.48 -2.54 8.35
C ILE A 218 -19.57 -3.15 7.46
N ASN A 219 -20.72 -3.48 8.07
CA ASN A 219 -21.91 -3.99 7.36
C ASN A 219 -21.59 -5.22 6.49
N GLY A 220 -20.81 -6.17 7.04
CA GLY A 220 -20.40 -7.37 6.32
C GLY A 220 -19.50 -7.11 5.11
N GLY A 221 -18.86 -5.95 5.02
CA GLY A 221 -18.04 -5.53 3.87
C GLY A 221 -18.78 -4.68 2.85
N ASN A 222 -20.08 -4.42 3.03
CA ASN A 222 -20.84 -3.53 2.16
C ASN A 222 -20.72 -2.04 2.54
N GLY A 223 -20.10 -1.75 3.68
CA GLY A 223 -19.94 -0.38 4.19
C GLY A 223 -21.25 0.30 4.58
N VAL A 224 -21.15 1.56 5.00
CA VAL A 224 -22.28 2.45 5.28
C VAL A 224 -21.98 3.85 4.76
N ALA A 225 -23.01 4.61 4.40
CA ALA A 225 -22.84 5.99 3.93
C ALA A 225 -22.04 6.85 4.93
N PHE A 226 -21.01 7.54 4.44
CA PHE A 226 -20.18 8.44 5.22
C PHE A 226 -19.54 9.49 4.30
N GLY A 227 -20.05 10.72 4.37
CA GLY A 227 -19.69 11.77 3.41
C GLY A 227 -20.20 11.43 2.01
N ASP A 228 -19.38 11.68 0.99
CA ASP A 228 -19.70 11.31 -0.39
C ASP A 228 -19.51 9.80 -0.67
N GLY A 229 -18.93 9.07 0.29
CA GLY A 229 -18.46 7.70 0.12
C GLY A 229 -19.15 6.67 1.03
N LEU A 230 -18.65 5.43 0.94
CA LEU A 230 -18.97 4.38 1.90
C LEU A 230 -17.81 4.18 2.87
N ARG A 231 -18.09 4.15 4.17
CA ARG A 231 -17.11 3.72 5.19
C ARG A 231 -17.14 2.21 5.33
N CYS A 232 -16.01 1.58 5.02
CA CYS A 232 -15.86 0.14 4.88
C CYS A 232 -15.00 -0.46 5.99
N ALA A 233 -13.94 0.23 6.41
CA ALA A 233 -13.12 -0.15 7.55
C ALA A 233 -13.60 0.53 8.85
N GLY A 234 -13.76 -0.26 9.91
CA GLY A 234 -14.33 0.18 11.19
C GLY A 234 -13.67 -0.43 12.41
N GLN A 235 -14.14 0.03 13.58
CA GLN A 235 -13.71 -0.36 14.93
C GLN A 235 -12.20 -0.24 15.22
N GLY A 236 -11.86 0.33 16.37
CA GLY A 236 -10.45 0.50 16.76
C GLY A 236 -9.63 1.27 15.73
N VAL A 237 -10.23 2.26 15.06
CA VAL A 237 -9.64 2.91 13.88
C VAL A 237 -8.32 3.59 14.22
N ARG A 238 -7.29 3.25 13.45
CA ARG A 238 -5.95 3.81 13.53
C ARG A 238 -5.64 4.58 12.26
N ARG A 239 -5.13 5.81 12.43
CA ARG A 239 -4.68 6.67 11.33
C ARG A 239 -3.23 6.33 11.04
N LEU A 240 -2.92 5.90 9.83
CA LEU A 240 -1.59 5.39 9.47
C LEU A 240 -0.71 6.48 8.86
N GLY A 241 -1.29 7.42 8.11
CA GLY A 241 -0.54 8.54 7.57
C GLY A 241 -1.37 9.43 6.65
N VAL A 242 -0.94 10.68 6.49
CA VAL A 242 -1.50 11.60 5.50
C VAL A 242 -0.54 11.67 4.31
N SER A 243 -1.09 11.59 3.11
CA SER A 243 -0.39 11.76 1.84
C SER A 243 -1.13 12.81 1.01
N VAL A 244 -0.41 13.53 0.16
CA VAL A 244 -1.00 14.52 -0.75
C VAL A 244 -0.89 13.94 -2.16
N PRO A 245 -2.02 13.63 -2.83
CA PRO A 245 -2.00 13.05 -4.17
C PRO A 245 -1.30 13.96 -5.17
N ASP A 246 -0.50 13.35 -6.04
CA ASP A 246 0.22 14.04 -7.11
C ASP A 246 -0.74 14.60 -8.19
N SER A 247 -0.19 15.21 -9.24
CA SER A 247 -0.99 15.77 -10.35
C SER A 247 -1.82 14.75 -11.12
N LEU A 248 -1.54 13.45 -10.94
CA LEU A 248 -2.30 12.34 -11.52
C LEU A 248 -3.32 11.76 -10.51
N GLY A 249 -3.47 12.38 -9.34
CA GLY A 249 -4.39 11.93 -8.30
C GLY A 249 -3.90 10.67 -7.58
N ARG A 250 -2.59 10.43 -7.52
CA ARG A 250 -2.00 9.23 -6.88
C ARG A 250 -1.41 9.56 -5.52
N ALA A 251 -1.73 8.75 -4.52
CA ALA A 251 -1.17 8.83 -3.17
C ALA A 251 -0.53 7.51 -2.76
N HIS A 252 0.52 7.61 -1.96
CA HIS A 252 1.27 6.46 -1.43
C HIS A 252 1.43 6.57 0.08
N TRP A 253 1.40 5.41 0.75
CA TRP A 253 1.68 5.24 2.18
C TRP A 253 2.47 3.97 2.42
N GLY A 254 3.51 4.06 3.25
CA GLY A 254 4.37 2.93 3.59
C GLY A 254 5.68 2.93 2.78
N PRO A 255 6.50 1.87 2.87
CA PRO A 255 6.42 0.79 3.88
C PRO A 255 6.62 1.33 5.31
N GLY A 256 6.65 0.46 6.33
CA GLY A 256 6.88 0.87 7.72
C GLY A 256 5.61 1.27 8.48
N LEU A 257 4.48 0.62 8.17
CA LEU A 257 3.18 0.97 8.74
C LEU A 257 2.82 0.14 9.99
N ALA A 258 3.54 -0.95 10.28
CA ALA A 258 3.19 -1.90 11.34
C ALA A 258 3.18 -1.27 12.73
N ALA A 259 4.15 -0.41 13.05
CA ALA A 259 4.17 0.27 14.34
C ALA A 259 2.96 1.21 14.53
N ALA A 260 2.60 1.98 13.49
CA ALA A 260 1.45 2.88 13.54
C ALA A 260 0.12 2.10 13.61
N GLY A 261 0.02 1.03 12.83
CA GLY A 261 -1.16 0.21 12.73
C GLY A 261 -1.35 -0.80 13.86
N GLY A 262 -0.29 -1.15 14.58
CA GLY A 262 -0.33 -2.04 15.72
C GLY A 262 -0.88 -3.42 15.39
N TRP A 263 -0.56 -3.95 14.21
CA TRP A 263 -0.87 -5.33 13.83
C TRP A 263 0.30 -6.26 14.12
N GLY A 264 -0.03 -7.52 14.39
CA GLY A 264 0.93 -8.61 14.55
C GLY A 264 0.62 -9.77 13.61
N ALA A 265 1.47 -10.79 13.67
CA ALA A 265 1.26 -12.05 12.97
C ALA A 265 -0.11 -12.67 13.34
N GLY A 266 -0.84 -13.16 12.33
CA GLY A 266 -2.18 -13.72 12.47
C GLY A 266 -3.33 -12.71 12.59
N ASP A 267 -3.04 -11.40 12.68
CA ASP A 267 -4.09 -10.38 12.69
C ASP A 267 -4.77 -10.28 11.31
N THR A 268 -6.05 -9.90 11.32
CA THR A 268 -6.73 -9.38 10.12
C THR A 268 -6.99 -7.89 10.29
N ARG A 269 -6.62 -7.08 9.31
CA ARG A 269 -6.86 -5.62 9.32
C ARG A 269 -7.53 -5.16 8.03
N PHE A 270 -8.35 -4.13 8.17
CA PHE A 270 -9.12 -3.55 7.08
C PHE A 270 -8.65 -2.12 6.84
N PHE A 271 -8.19 -1.82 5.64
CA PHE A 271 -7.59 -0.55 5.26
C PHE A 271 -8.53 0.22 4.33
N GLN A 272 -8.54 1.54 4.44
CA GLN A 272 -9.30 2.41 3.56
C GLN A 272 -8.68 3.80 3.50
N GLY A 273 -8.77 4.45 2.34
CA GLY A 273 -8.40 5.84 2.14
C GLY A 273 -9.59 6.76 2.37
N TRP A 274 -9.40 7.80 3.16
CA TRP A 274 -10.29 8.97 3.24
C TRP A 274 -9.60 10.15 2.56
N TYR A 275 -10.29 10.93 1.73
CA TYR A 275 -9.65 12.08 1.07
C TYR A 275 -10.61 13.25 0.93
N ARG A 276 -10.03 14.44 0.80
CA ARG A 276 -10.79 15.68 0.62
C ARG A 276 -11.36 15.77 -0.79
N ASP A 277 -12.63 16.18 -0.85
CA ASP A 277 -13.37 16.49 -2.07
C ASP A 277 -14.14 17.80 -1.86
N PRO A 278 -13.46 18.95 -1.70
CA PRO A 278 -14.09 20.16 -1.15
C PRO A 278 -14.97 20.93 -2.14
N GLN A 279 -14.80 20.72 -3.44
CA GLN A 279 -15.46 21.51 -4.48
C GLN A 279 -16.28 20.59 -5.37
N PHE A 280 -17.57 20.92 -5.59
CA PHE A 280 -18.51 20.06 -6.34
C PHE A 280 -18.64 18.62 -5.78
N SER A 281 -18.38 18.47 -4.48
CA SER A 281 -18.62 17.28 -3.66
C SER A 281 -20.03 16.71 -3.93
N PRO A 282 -20.17 15.44 -4.35
CA PRO A 282 -21.45 14.85 -4.72
C PRO A 282 -22.55 14.93 -3.66
N CYS A 283 -22.22 14.78 -2.37
CA CYS A 283 -23.16 14.97 -1.26
C CYS A 283 -23.03 16.33 -0.57
N GLY A 284 -22.12 17.20 -1.03
CA GLY A 284 -21.76 18.43 -0.33
C GLY A 284 -21.00 18.20 0.98
N ALA A 285 -20.51 16.99 1.25
CA ALA A 285 -19.83 16.65 2.50
C ALA A 285 -18.36 17.11 2.54
N GLY A 286 -17.75 17.37 1.39
CA GLY A 286 -16.38 17.87 1.28
C GLY A 286 -15.28 16.79 1.37
N PHE A 287 -15.66 15.51 1.36
CA PHE A 287 -14.77 14.36 1.43
C PHE A 287 -15.43 13.08 0.92
N ASN A 288 -14.61 12.13 0.51
CA ASN A 288 -15.02 10.83 -0.02
C ASN A 288 -14.02 9.73 0.44
N LEU A 289 -14.30 8.47 0.10
CA LEU A 289 -13.50 7.31 0.48
C LEU A 289 -13.23 6.39 -0.71
N THR A 290 -12.12 5.66 -0.65
CA THR A 290 -11.79 4.57 -1.60
C THR A 290 -12.62 3.31 -1.29
N ASN A 291 -12.45 2.25 -2.09
CA ASN A 291 -12.75 0.88 -1.64
C ASN A 291 -11.92 0.52 -0.39
N GLY A 292 -12.27 -0.60 0.25
CA GLY A 292 -11.45 -1.18 1.32
C GLY A 292 -10.49 -2.26 0.80
N VAL A 293 -9.42 -2.51 1.55
CA VAL A 293 -8.52 -3.66 1.36
C VAL A 293 -8.42 -4.43 2.68
N ALA A 294 -8.68 -5.74 2.69
CA ALA A 294 -8.58 -6.60 3.86
C ALA A 294 -7.31 -7.45 3.78
N VAL A 295 -6.39 -7.28 4.73
CA VAL A 295 -5.13 -8.03 4.79
C VAL A 295 -5.17 -8.96 5.99
N ILE A 296 -4.81 -10.23 5.76
CA ILE A 296 -4.55 -11.22 6.81
C ILE A 296 -3.04 -11.32 6.92
N PHE A 297 -2.48 -11.00 8.08
CA PHE A 297 -1.04 -11.06 8.28
C PHE A 297 -0.62 -12.50 8.58
N GLY A 298 0.41 -12.99 7.88
CA GLY A 298 0.95 -14.33 8.07
C GLY A 298 1.35 -14.60 9.54
N PRO A 299 1.27 -15.86 10.00
CA PRO A 299 1.68 -16.27 11.35
C PRO A 299 3.19 -16.17 11.60
#